data_AF-A0A242CNP0-F1
#
_entry.id   AF-A0A242CNP0-F1
#
_cell.length_a   1.000
_cell.length_b   1.000
_cell.length_c   1.000
_cell.angle_alpha   90.00
_cell.angle_beta   90.00
_cell.angle_gamma   90.00
#
_symmetry.space_group_name_H-M   'P 1'
#
loop_
_entity.id
_entity.type
_entity.pdbx_description
1 polymer ?
#
loop_
_entity_poly.entity_id
_entity_poly.type
_entity_poly.pdbx_seq_one_letter_code
_entity_poly.pdbx_strand_id
1 'polypeptide(L)'
;MPKTILYSLNPKDYPVLTALMGAFQEESKGKLQLGSAWWFNDTYSGMRYQLTTLAEGGILGNFVGMLTDSRSFLSYPRHEYFRRILCQVISEWVENGQLPADEIYLGQIVADISYHNAKTYFDFPN
;
A
#
# COMPACT_ATOMS: atom_id res chain seq x y z
N MET A 1 -13.20 -17.29 -1.83
CA MET A 1 -13.22 -16.31 -0.70
C MET A 1 -13.62 -14.92 -1.19
N PRO A 2 -14.06 -13.97 -0.33
CA PRO A 2 -14.25 -12.57 -0.74
C PRO A 2 -12.90 -11.84 -0.94
N LYS A 3 -12.97 -10.61 -1.47
CA LYS A 3 -11.86 -9.63 -1.41
C LYS A 3 -11.58 -9.32 0.07
N THR A 4 -10.33 -9.41 0.53
CA THR A 4 -9.97 -9.29 1.96
C THR A 4 -8.73 -8.42 2.15
N ILE A 5 -8.77 -7.48 3.10
CA ILE A 5 -7.61 -6.69 3.51
C ILE A 5 -7.23 -7.10 4.94
N LEU A 6 -5.98 -7.51 5.13
CA LEU A 6 -5.43 -7.94 6.41
C LEU A 6 -4.63 -6.80 7.04
N TYR A 7 -4.94 -6.48 8.29
CA TYR A 7 -4.19 -5.52 9.10
C TYR A 7 -3.67 -6.21 10.35
N SER A 8 -2.46 -5.85 10.80
CA SER A 8 -1.99 -6.18 12.15
C SER A 8 -1.59 -4.90 12.89
N LEU A 9 -1.86 -4.90 14.19
CA LEU A 9 -1.38 -3.87 15.11
C LEU A 9 0.09 -4.10 15.50
N ASN A 10 0.57 -5.34 15.41
CA ASN A 10 1.95 -5.71 15.67
C ASN A 10 2.70 -5.82 14.32
N PRO A 11 3.65 -4.91 14.02
CA PRO A 11 4.33 -4.91 12.74
C PRO A 11 5.13 -6.21 12.50
N LYS A 12 5.49 -6.96 13.55
CA LYS A 12 6.17 -8.27 13.40
C LYS A 12 5.35 -9.30 12.64
N ASP A 13 4.04 -9.09 12.52
CA ASP A 13 3.15 -10.02 11.81
C ASP A 13 3.13 -9.74 10.30
N TYR A 14 3.62 -8.59 9.82
CA TYR A 14 3.54 -8.22 8.40
C TYR A 14 4.15 -9.28 7.47
N PRO A 15 5.36 -9.83 7.71
CA PRO A 15 5.91 -10.87 6.84
C PRO A 15 5.04 -12.13 6.79
N VAL A 16 4.46 -12.52 7.93
CA VAL A 16 3.58 -13.69 8.03
C VAL A 16 2.27 -13.45 7.28
N LEU A 17 1.66 -12.28 7.46
CA LEU A 17 0.44 -11.90 6.74
C LEU A 17 0.68 -11.81 5.24
N THR A 18 1.82 -11.26 4.81
CA THR A 18 2.19 -11.18 3.38
C THR A 18 2.34 -12.57 2.77
N ALA A 19 3.05 -13.48 3.43
CA ALA A 19 3.19 -14.85 2.96
C ALA A 19 1.85 -15.60 2.93
N LEU A 20 1.03 -15.45 3.97
CA LEU A 20 -0.31 -16.06 4.05
C LEU A 20 -1.20 -15.58 2.91
N MET A 21 -1.24 -14.26 2.67
CA MET A 21 -1.99 -13.65 1.59
C MET A 21 -1.66 -14.28 0.23
N GLY A 22 -0.37 -14.55 -0.02
CA GLY A 22 0.11 -15.14 -1.27
C GLY A 22 -0.48 -16.52 -1.57
N ALA A 23 -0.78 -17.31 -0.54
CA ALA A 23 -1.35 -18.65 -0.69
C ALA A 23 -2.82 -18.66 -1.15
N PHE A 24 -3.50 -17.51 -1.09
CA PHE A 24 -4.94 -17.39 -1.34
C PHE A 24 -5.30 -16.36 -2.41
N GLN A 25 -4.32 -15.91 -3.19
CA GLN A 25 -4.60 -15.09 -4.37
C GLN A 25 -5.40 -15.91 -5.40
N GLU A 26 -6.32 -15.26 -6.10
CA GLU A 26 -7.09 -15.84 -7.21
C GLU A 26 -6.97 -14.89 -8.43
N GLU A 27 -7.76 -15.09 -9.49
CA GLU A 27 -7.62 -14.37 -10.77
C GLU A 27 -7.71 -12.83 -10.68
N SER A 28 -8.32 -12.28 -9.63
CA SER A 28 -8.41 -10.82 -9.44
C SER A 28 -7.11 -10.24 -8.90
N LYS A 29 -6.65 -9.11 -9.48
CA LYS A 29 -5.46 -8.37 -9.04
C LYS A 29 -5.51 -8.07 -7.54
N GLY A 30 -4.59 -8.67 -6.77
CA GLY A 30 -4.45 -8.44 -5.34
C GLY A 30 -5.74 -8.68 -4.56
N LYS A 31 -6.37 -9.85 -4.75
CA LYS A 31 -7.61 -10.23 -4.06
C LYS A 31 -7.49 -10.13 -2.54
N LEU A 32 -6.36 -10.61 -2.02
CA LEU A 32 -5.96 -10.37 -0.65
C LEU A 32 -4.91 -9.26 -0.66
N GLN A 33 -5.00 -8.38 0.34
CA GLN A 33 -4.13 -7.21 0.50
C GLN A 33 -3.52 -7.19 1.90
N LEU A 34 -2.24 -6.84 2.01
CA LEU A 34 -1.70 -6.32 3.27
C LEU A 34 -2.11 -4.86 3.36
N GLY A 35 -2.93 -4.53 4.34
CA GLY A 35 -3.40 -3.17 4.57
C GLY A 35 -2.27 -2.20 4.92
N SER A 36 -2.53 -0.90 4.74
CA SER A 36 -1.61 0.16 5.17
C SER A 36 -1.26 0.04 6.65
N ALA A 37 -0.14 0.63 7.05
CA ALA A 37 0.31 0.61 8.43
C ALA A 37 -0.77 1.19 9.35
N TRP A 38 -1.25 0.37 10.30
CA TRP A 38 -2.48 0.65 11.03
C TRP A 38 -2.24 1.19 12.44
N TRP A 39 -3.07 2.17 12.82
CA TRP A 39 -3.14 2.77 14.16
C TRP A 39 -1.78 3.26 14.67
N PHE A 40 -1.14 2.56 15.62
CA PHE A 40 0.16 2.96 16.15
C PHE A 40 1.27 2.91 15.09
N ASN A 41 1.06 2.12 14.03
CA ASN A 41 1.99 2.01 12.91
C ASN A 41 1.76 3.08 11.84
N ASP A 42 0.67 3.86 11.90
CA ASP A 42 0.34 4.95 10.97
C ASP A 42 1.27 6.17 11.20
N THR A 43 2.55 5.96 10.88
CA THR A 43 3.69 6.86 11.11
C THR A 43 4.70 6.69 9.97
N TYR A 44 5.66 7.62 9.84
CA TYR A 44 6.74 7.51 8.85
C TYR A 44 7.40 6.13 8.80
N SER A 45 7.96 5.67 9.93
CA SER A 45 8.71 4.41 9.98
C SER A 45 7.81 3.19 9.77
N GLY A 46 6.58 3.22 10.31
CA GLY A 46 5.64 2.11 10.18
C GLY A 46 5.11 1.96 8.75
N MET A 47 4.78 3.06 8.07
CA MET A 47 4.41 3.05 6.66
C MET A 47 5.54 2.54 5.78
N ARG A 48 6.77 3.03 5.99
CA ARG A 48 7.93 2.55 5.23
C ARG A 48 8.12 1.05 5.39
N TYR A 49 8.07 0.55 6.62
CA TYR A 49 8.20 -0.88 6.88
C TYR A 49 7.08 -1.71 6.24
N GLN A 50 5.83 -1.24 6.30
CA GLN A 50 4.71 -1.91 5.64
C GLN A 50 4.87 -1.93 4.11
N LEU A 51 5.23 -0.79 3.51
CA LEU A 51 5.43 -0.64 2.06
C LEU A 51 6.57 -1.53 1.56
N THR A 52 7.71 -1.56 2.26
CA THR A 52 8.84 -2.42 1.89
C THR A 52 8.47 -3.90 2.04
N THR A 53 7.79 -4.28 3.13
CA THR A 53 7.35 -5.66 3.34
C THR A 53 6.38 -6.12 2.26
N LEU A 54 5.46 -5.26 1.83
CA LEU A 54 4.55 -5.56 0.71
C LEU A 54 5.29 -5.65 -0.63
N ALA A 55 6.29 -4.80 -0.86
CA ALA A 55 7.09 -4.84 -2.08
C ALA A 55 7.98 -6.09 -2.18
N GLU A 56 8.47 -6.59 -1.04
CA GLU A 56 9.32 -7.79 -0.97
C GLU A 56 8.53 -9.09 -1.12
N GLY A 57 7.32 -9.17 -0.55
CA GLY A 57 6.53 -10.41 -0.53
C GLY A 57 5.24 -10.38 -1.36
N GLY A 58 4.98 -9.30 -2.09
CA GLY A 58 3.75 -9.09 -2.86
C GLY A 58 3.94 -8.21 -4.09
N ILE A 59 2.87 -7.53 -4.52
CA ILE A 59 2.89 -6.64 -5.69
C ILE A 59 2.48 -5.23 -5.25
N LEU A 60 3.46 -4.39 -4.93
CA LEU A 60 3.19 -3.02 -4.44
C LEU A 60 2.34 -2.20 -5.41
N GLY A 61 2.53 -2.35 -6.73
CA GLY A 61 1.73 -1.64 -7.73
C GLY A 61 0.23 -1.94 -7.68
N ASN A 62 -0.18 -3.06 -7.08
CA ASN A 62 -1.59 -3.44 -6.88
C ASN A 62 -2.13 -3.03 -5.49
N PHE A 63 -1.34 -2.31 -4.69
CA PHE A 63 -1.72 -1.94 -3.33
C PHE A 63 -2.91 -0.98 -3.34
N VAL A 64 -3.94 -1.29 -2.54
CA VAL A 64 -5.16 -0.47 -2.41
C VAL A 64 -4.94 0.87 -1.69
N GLY A 65 -3.79 1.06 -1.05
CA GLY A 65 -3.38 2.37 -0.54
C GLY A 65 -3.88 2.70 0.86
N MET A 66 -4.04 4.00 1.10
CA MET A 66 -4.21 4.61 2.42
C MET A 66 -5.68 4.78 2.82
N LEU A 67 -5.95 4.69 4.12
CA LEU A 67 -7.18 5.18 4.76
C LEU A 67 -6.83 5.94 6.04
N THR A 68 -7.68 6.85 6.50
CA THR A 68 -7.36 7.66 7.70
C THR A 68 -7.63 6.94 9.01
N ASP A 69 -8.56 5.97 9.02
CA ASP A 69 -9.10 5.30 10.23
C ASP A 69 -9.42 6.29 11.37
N SER A 70 -9.97 7.46 11.00
CA SER A 70 -10.13 8.58 11.91
C SER A 70 -11.58 8.99 12.06
N ARG A 71 -11.89 9.54 13.24
CA ARG A 71 -13.16 10.23 13.54
C ARG A 71 -13.07 11.74 13.34
N SER A 72 -11.91 12.25 12.91
CA SER A 72 -11.67 13.69 12.70
C SER A 72 -11.78 14.07 11.22
N PHE A 73 -12.54 15.14 10.93
CA PHE A 73 -12.56 15.74 9.60
C PHE A 73 -11.20 16.30 9.16
N LEU A 74 -10.30 16.59 10.10
CA LEU A 74 -8.95 17.09 9.83
C LEU A 74 -7.93 15.97 9.57
N SER A 75 -8.38 14.73 9.35
CA SER A 75 -7.50 13.58 9.17
C SER A 75 -7.01 13.37 7.74
N TYR A 76 -7.61 14.02 6.74
CA TYR A 76 -7.21 13.89 5.33
C TYR A 76 -5.74 14.22 5.02
N PRO A 77 -5.03 15.11 5.75
CA PRO A 77 -3.58 15.26 5.62
C PRO A 77 -2.78 13.96 5.85
N ARG A 78 -3.35 12.93 6.49
CA ARG A 78 -2.73 11.58 6.57
C ARG A 78 -2.53 10.96 5.18
N HIS A 79 -3.43 11.22 4.23
CA HIS A 79 -3.23 10.80 2.84
C HIS A 79 -2.06 11.55 2.18
N GLU A 80 -1.92 12.85 2.43
CA GLU A 80 -0.77 13.59 1.92
C GLU A 80 0.54 13.06 2.53
N TYR A 81 0.54 12.80 3.83
CA TYR A 81 1.68 12.22 4.55
C TYR A 81 2.08 10.86 3.95
N PHE A 82 1.11 9.96 3.76
CA PHE A 82 1.31 8.68 3.09
C PHE A 82 1.88 8.84 1.67
N ARG A 83 1.30 9.73 0.84
CA ARG A 83 1.74 9.94 -0.55
C ARG A 83 3.18 10.43 -0.61
N ARG A 84 3.57 11.34 0.28
CA ARG A 84 4.97 11.81 0.37
C ARG A 84 5.91 10.68 0.72
N ILE A 85 5.54 9.82 1.66
CA ILE A 85 6.34 8.64 2.05
C ILE A 85 6.43 7.63 0.90
N LEU A 86 5.32 7.35 0.21
CA LEU A 86 5.29 6.46 -0.96
C LEU A 86 6.24 6.96 -2.06
N CYS A 87 6.12 8.24 -2.44
CA CYS A 87 6.99 8.83 -3.46
C CYS A 87 8.46 8.80 -3.02
N GLN A 88 8.74 9.06 -1.75
CA GLN A 88 10.10 8.99 -1.22
C GLN A 88 10.69 7.58 -1.31
N VAL A 89 9.93 6.55 -0.91
CA VAL A 89 10.36 5.14 -1.00
C VAL A 89 10.67 4.75 -2.45
N ILE A 90 9.78 5.12 -3.38
CA ILE A 90 9.99 4.84 -4.82
C ILE A 90 11.20 5.60 -5.36
N SER A 91 11.36 6.89 -4.99
CA SER A 91 12.50 7.72 -5.41
C SER A 91 13.83 7.14 -4.94
N GLU A 92 13.91 6.70 -3.68
CA GLU A 92 15.11 6.07 -3.14
C GLU A 92 15.47 4.79 -3.91
N TRP A 93 14.49 3.99 -4.31
CA TRP A 93 14.75 2.80 -5.14
C TRP A 93 15.23 3.16 -6.55
N VAL A 94 14.72 4.24 -7.15
CA VAL A 94 15.20 4.74 -8.45
C VAL A 94 16.64 5.26 -8.34
N GLU A 95 16.93 6.09 -7.35
CA GLU A 95 18.26 6.67 -7.12
C GLU A 95 19.32 5.59 -6.85
N ASN A 96 18.92 4.50 -6.19
CA ASN A 96 19.78 3.34 -5.95
C ASN A 96 19.88 2.37 -7.14
N GLY A 97 19.24 2.67 -8.28
CA GLY A 97 19.24 1.80 -9.47
C GLY A 97 18.44 0.50 -9.32
N GLN A 98 17.55 0.43 -8.34
CA GLN A 98 16.69 -0.73 -8.06
C GLN A 98 15.40 -0.70 -8.89
N LEU A 99 14.97 0.49 -9.33
CA LEU A 99 13.86 0.70 -10.26
C LEU A 99 14.30 1.56 -11.45
N PRO A 100 13.71 1.37 -12.64
CA PRO A 100 13.98 2.26 -13.77
C PRO A 100 13.48 3.67 -13.50
N ALA A 101 14.25 4.68 -13.92
CA ALA A 101 13.85 6.08 -13.89
C ALA A 101 12.84 6.41 -15.01
N ASP A 102 11.70 5.71 -15.02
CA ASP A 102 10.60 5.93 -15.95
C ASP A 102 9.45 6.65 -15.22
N GLU A 103 9.39 7.97 -15.40
CA GLU A 103 8.42 8.83 -14.72
C GLU A 103 6.97 8.53 -15.12
N ILE A 104 6.73 8.10 -16.36
CA ILE A 104 5.38 7.77 -16.84
C ILE A 104 4.89 6.50 -16.13
N TYR A 105 5.73 5.46 -16.12
CA TYR A 105 5.42 4.20 -15.46
C TYR A 105 5.25 4.36 -13.94
N LEU A 106 6.20 5.04 -13.28
CA LEU A 106 6.16 5.22 -11.83
C LEU A 106 5.05 6.19 -11.40
N GLY A 107 4.79 7.22 -12.20
CA GLY A 107 3.66 8.14 -11.98
C GLY A 107 2.32 7.41 -12.02
N GLN A 108 2.15 6.45 -12.93
CA GLN A 108 0.96 5.60 -12.97
C GLN A 108 0.82 4.75 -11.71
N ILE A 109 1.91 4.10 -11.25
CA ILE A 109 1.90 3.33 -9.99
C ILE A 109 1.49 4.20 -8.80
N VAL A 110 2.08 5.39 -8.69
CA VAL A 110 1.75 6.34 -7.61
C VAL A 110 0.29 6.76 -7.67
N ALA A 111 -0.25 7.05 -8.87
CA ALA A 111 -1.65 7.40 -9.05
C ALA A 111 -2.59 6.23 -8.69
N ASP A 112 -2.23 5.01 -9.07
CA ASP A 112 -3.00 3.80 -8.79
C ASP A 112 -3.08 3.51 -7.30
N ILE A 113 -1.95 3.53 -6.59
CA ILE A 113 -1.92 3.36 -5.13
C ILE A 113 -2.63 4.52 -4.42
N SER A 114 -2.57 5.73 -4.98
CA SER A 114 -3.19 6.92 -4.39
C SER A 114 -4.71 6.95 -4.54
N TYR A 115 -5.29 6.21 -5.49
CA TYR A 115 -6.72 6.25 -5.78
C TYR A 115 -7.26 5.07 -6.62
N HIS A 116 -6.72 4.81 -7.82
CA HIS A 116 -7.40 3.92 -8.78
C HIS A 116 -7.51 2.46 -8.32
N ASN A 117 -6.52 1.96 -7.58
CA ASN A 117 -6.56 0.62 -7.02
C ASN A 117 -7.70 0.48 -6.03
N ALA A 118 -7.86 1.42 -5.09
CA ALA A 118 -8.98 1.42 -4.16
C ALA A 118 -10.32 1.47 -4.90
N LYS A 119 -10.45 2.40 -5.86
CA LYS A 119 -11.68 2.54 -6.67
C LYS A 119 -12.08 1.22 -7.34
N THR A 120 -11.12 0.56 -8.00
CA THR A 120 -11.33 -0.70 -8.70
C THR A 120 -11.59 -1.85 -7.72
N TYR A 121 -10.84 -1.90 -6.61
CA TYR A 121 -10.96 -2.97 -5.63
C TYR A 121 -12.31 -2.96 -4.93
N PHE A 122 -12.89 -1.78 -4.65
CA PHE A 122 -14.20 -1.63 -4.02
C PHE A 122 -15.35 -1.47 -5.02
N ASP A 123 -15.08 -1.57 -6.32
CA ASP A 123 -16.07 -1.42 -7.39
C ASP A 123 -16.86 -0.09 -7.27
N PHE A 124 -16.18 0.99 -6.90
CA PHE A 124 -16.82 2.30 -6.72
C PHE A 124 -17.24 2.92 -8.06
N PRO A 125 -18.42 3.57 -8.12
CA PRO A 125 -18.92 4.19 -9.34
C PRO A 125 -18.03 5.36 -9.79
N ASN A 126 -18.17 5.73 -11.07
CA ASN A 126 -17.60 6.96 -11.63
C ASN A 126 -18.38 8.19 -11.19
#